data_AF-A0A1D8RFB8-F1
#
_entry.id   AF-A0A1D8RFB8-F1
#
_cell.length_a   1.000
_cell.length_b   1.000
_cell.length_c   1.000
_cell.angle_alpha   90.00
_cell.angle_beta   90.00
_cell.angle_gamma   90.00
#
_symmetry.space_group_name_H-M   'P 1'
#
loop_
_entity.id
_entity.type
_entity.pdbx_description
1 polymer ?
#
loop_
_entity_poly.entity_id
_entity_poly.type
_entity_poly.pdbx_seq_one_letter_code
_entity_poly.pdbx_strand_id
1 'polypeptide(L)'
;GEKVEAVCAAAKDGKVILLENLRFHIEEEGKVKDKEGNVTKATEADVQKFRASLSKLGDVYVNDAFGTAHRAHSSVVGIDLPIRAAGLLMKKELQFFAQVLEEPKKPFLAILGGAKVSDKIQLIENLMDKVDAMIIGGGMAFTFKKTLENVKIGNSFFDKD
;
A
#
# COMPACT_ATOMS: atom_id res chain seq x y z
N GLY A 1 -7.46 -18.57 15.89
CA GLY A 1 -7.40 -19.99 16.26
C GLY A 1 -7.76 -20.12 17.72
N GLU A 2 -8.36 -21.24 18.14
CA GLU A 2 -9.07 -21.35 19.43
C GLU A 2 -8.31 -20.84 20.66
N LYS A 3 -7.02 -21.18 20.81
CA LYS A 3 -6.19 -20.69 21.93
C LYS A 3 -6.06 -19.16 21.94
N VAL A 4 -5.83 -18.55 20.78
CA VAL A 4 -5.72 -17.09 20.63
C VAL A 4 -7.08 -16.43 20.87
N GLU A 5 -8.15 -17.00 20.32
CA GLU A 5 -9.52 -16.52 20.50
C GLU A 5 -9.90 -16.51 21.99
N ALA A 6 -9.58 -17.57 22.73
CA ALA A 6 -9.82 -17.64 24.17
C ALA A 6 -9.00 -16.60 24.97
N VAL A 7 -7.74 -16.36 24.59
CA VAL A 7 -6.88 -15.35 25.25
C VAL A 7 -7.42 -13.94 25.01
N CYS A 8 -7.83 -13.62 23.77
CA CYS A 8 -8.43 -12.33 23.43
C CYS A 8 -9.77 -12.12 24.15
N ALA A 9 -10.63 -13.14 24.19
CA ALA A 9 -11.94 -13.05 24.88
C ALA A 9 -11.82 -12.91 26.40
N ALA A 10 -10.76 -13.45 27.01
CA ALA A 10 -10.50 -13.37 28.45
C ALA A 10 -9.69 -12.12 28.85
N ALA A 11 -9.29 -11.28 27.89
CA ALA A 11 -8.51 -10.08 28.17
C ALA A 11 -9.31 -9.10 29.02
N LYS A 12 -8.70 -8.62 30.11
CA LYS A 12 -9.29 -7.63 31.01
C LYS A 12 -8.98 -6.20 30.54
N ASP A 13 -9.72 -5.24 31.07
CA ASP A 13 -9.66 -3.82 30.71
C ASP A 13 -8.22 -3.28 30.61
N GLY A 14 -7.91 -2.68 29.46
CA GLY A 14 -6.63 -2.01 29.18
C GLY A 14 -5.46 -2.93 28.83
N LYS A 15 -5.66 -4.24 28.66
CA LYS A 15 -4.59 -5.15 28.20
C LYS A 15 -4.27 -4.94 26.72
N VAL A 16 -2.98 -4.98 26.41
CA VAL A 16 -2.46 -4.94 25.05
C VAL A 16 -1.94 -6.32 24.68
N ILE A 17 -2.39 -6.84 23.54
CA ILE A 17 -1.99 -8.14 23.03
C ILE A 17 -1.36 -7.93 21.65
N LEU A 18 -0.14 -8.42 21.48
CA LEU A 18 0.51 -8.52 20.19
C LEU A 18 0.44 -9.98 19.74
N LEU A 19 -0.15 -10.21 18.57
CA LEU A 19 -0.20 -11.53 17.95
C LEU A 19 1.09 -11.78 17.15
N GLU A 20 1.33 -13.05 16.85
CA GLU A 20 2.40 -13.45 15.94
C GLU A 20 2.15 -12.93 14.50
N ASN A 21 3.22 -12.92 13.71
CA ASN A 21 3.24 -12.48 12.32
C ASN A 21 2.16 -13.16 11.46
N LEU A 22 1.25 -12.34 10.94
CA LEU A 22 0.14 -12.77 10.08
C LEU A 22 0.61 -13.51 8.82
N ARG A 23 1.80 -13.19 8.29
CA ARG A 23 2.34 -13.84 7.08
C ARG A 23 2.93 -15.23 7.33
N PHE A 24 2.91 -15.73 8.56
CA PHE A 24 3.10 -17.16 8.81
C PHE A 24 1.90 -17.99 8.33
N HIS A 25 0.77 -17.34 8.05
CA HIS A 25 -0.42 -17.93 7.44
C HIS A 25 -0.46 -17.59 5.95
N ILE A 26 -0.50 -18.61 5.07
CA ILE A 26 -0.59 -18.42 3.61
C ILE A 26 -1.87 -17.65 3.23
N GLU A 27 -2.90 -17.76 4.07
CA GLU A 27 -4.20 -17.12 3.93
C GLU A 27 -4.14 -15.59 4.07
N GLU A 28 -3.06 -15.03 4.64
CA GLU A 28 -2.88 -13.58 4.74
C GLU A 28 -2.63 -12.95 3.36
N GLU A 29 -1.63 -13.45 2.63
CA GLU A 29 -1.30 -12.96 1.27
C GLU A 29 -2.05 -13.72 0.16
N GLY A 30 -2.71 -14.84 0.51
CA GLY A 30 -3.43 -15.75 -0.40
C GLY A 30 -2.51 -16.66 -1.23
N LYS A 31 -1.20 -16.43 -1.20
CA LYS A 31 -0.18 -17.21 -1.91
C LYS A 31 1.19 -17.06 -1.27
N VAL A 32 2.04 -18.05 -1.45
CA VAL A 32 3.46 -18.00 -1.10
C VAL A 32 4.29 -18.47 -2.29
N LYS A 33 5.49 -17.90 -2.44
CA LYS A 33 6.48 -18.34 -3.43
C LYS A 33 7.67 -18.96 -2.68
N ASP A 34 8.04 -20.19 -3.03
CA ASP A 34 9.22 -20.85 -2.43
C ASP A 34 10.53 -20.34 -3.05
N LYS A 35 11.67 -20.87 -2.58
CA LYS A 35 13.01 -20.44 -3.03
C LYS A 35 13.27 -20.84 -4.48
N GLU A 36 12.66 -21.94 -4.90
CA GLU A 36 12.72 -22.51 -6.25
C GLU A 36 11.81 -21.76 -7.23
N GLY A 37 10.91 -20.92 -6.70
CA GLY A 37 10.03 -20.04 -7.44
C GLY A 37 8.64 -20.61 -7.72
N ASN A 38 8.29 -21.77 -7.15
CA ASN A 38 6.96 -22.34 -7.23
C ASN A 38 5.98 -21.53 -6.38
N VAL A 39 4.76 -21.39 -6.87
CA VAL A 39 3.70 -20.62 -6.21
C VAL A 39 2.66 -21.58 -5.65
N THR A 40 2.50 -21.57 -4.33
CA THR A 40 1.40 -22.22 -3.63
C THR A 40 0.32 -21.19 -3.34
N LYS A 41 -0.95 -21.52 -3.57
CA LYS A 41 -2.09 -20.64 -3.27
C LYS A 41 -2.92 -21.23 -2.14
N ALA A 42 -3.42 -20.37 -1.26
CA ALA A 42 -4.42 -20.76 -0.28
C ALA A 42 -5.75 -21.06 -0.99
N THR A 43 -6.54 -21.97 -0.44
CA THR A 43 -7.91 -22.17 -0.93
C THR A 43 -8.80 -21.02 -0.46
N GLU A 44 -9.87 -20.72 -1.20
CA GLU A 44 -10.83 -19.68 -0.79
C GLU A 44 -11.47 -20.01 0.57
N ALA A 45 -11.76 -21.29 0.81
CA ALA A 45 -12.33 -21.76 2.07
C ALA A 45 -11.38 -21.52 3.26
N ASP A 46 -10.08 -21.76 3.09
CA ASP A 46 -9.09 -21.51 4.13
C ASP A 46 -8.94 -20.01 4.41
N VAL A 47 -8.93 -19.19 3.36
CA VAL A 47 -8.90 -17.72 3.48
C VAL A 47 -10.12 -17.21 4.25
N GLN A 48 -11.32 -17.70 3.93
CA GLN A 48 -12.55 -17.34 4.64
C GLN A 48 -12.49 -17.75 6.12
N LYS A 49 -12.01 -18.96 6.41
CA LYS A 49 -11.84 -19.45 7.78
C LYS A 49 -10.84 -18.60 8.56
N PHE A 50 -9.72 -18.22 7.95
CA PHE A 50 -8.72 -17.34 8.57
C PHE A 50 -9.30 -15.96 8.88
N ARG A 51 -9.99 -15.35 7.92
CA ARG A 51 -10.69 -14.06 8.07
C ARG A 51 -11.74 -14.08 9.17
N ALA A 52 -12.57 -15.13 9.21
CA ALA A 52 -13.55 -15.31 10.27
C ALA A 52 -12.88 -15.44 11.64
N SER A 53 -11.75 -16.14 11.73
CA SER A 53 -10.99 -16.25 12.97
C SER A 53 -10.41 -14.91 13.44
N LEU A 54 -9.88 -14.09 12.52
CA LEU A 54 -9.39 -12.75 12.85
C LEU A 54 -10.53 -11.81 13.31
N SER A 55 -11.70 -11.92 12.68
CA SER A 55 -12.86 -11.08 13.01
C SER A 55 -13.44 -11.37 14.39
N LYS A 56 -13.17 -12.56 14.96
CA LYS A 56 -13.57 -12.91 16.33
C LYS A 56 -12.69 -12.28 17.42
N LEU A 57 -11.57 -11.65 17.06
CA LEU A 57 -10.56 -11.20 18.03
C LEU A 57 -10.89 -9.84 18.67
N GLY A 58 -11.96 -9.19 18.23
CA GLY A 58 -12.43 -7.94 18.83
C GLY A 58 -13.75 -7.50 18.23
N ASP A 59 -14.31 -6.43 18.78
CA ASP A 59 -15.61 -5.89 18.39
C ASP A 59 -15.52 -4.77 17.34
N VAL A 60 -14.34 -4.15 17.24
CA VAL A 60 -14.05 -3.02 16.34
C VAL A 60 -12.73 -3.29 15.63
N TYR A 61 -12.69 -2.98 14.32
CA TYR A 61 -11.46 -3.04 13.53
C TYR A 61 -10.91 -1.63 13.29
N VAL A 62 -9.63 -1.45 13.59
CA VAL A 62 -8.90 -0.22 13.29
C VAL A 62 -7.72 -0.57 12.40
N ASN A 63 -7.68 -0.01 11.19
CA ASN A 63 -6.52 -0.13 10.31
C ASN A 63 -5.63 1.09 10.45
N ASP A 64 -4.45 0.91 11.04
CA ASP A 64 -3.41 1.94 11.14
C ASP A 64 -2.16 1.63 10.30
N ALA A 65 -2.31 0.77 9.29
CA ALA A 65 -1.22 0.26 8.43
C ALA A 65 -1.37 0.75 6.98
N PHE A 66 -1.16 2.04 6.72
CA PHE A 66 -1.29 2.63 5.37
C PHE A 66 -0.40 1.93 4.32
N GLY A 67 0.83 1.56 4.69
CA GLY A 67 1.77 0.91 3.78
C GLY A 67 1.30 -0.43 3.22
N THR A 68 0.33 -1.09 3.85
CA THR A 68 -0.26 -2.35 3.35
C THR A 68 -1.67 -2.17 2.79
N ALA A 69 -2.25 -0.96 2.85
CA ALA A 69 -3.63 -0.70 2.42
C ALA A 69 -3.87 -0.94 0.91
N HIS A 70 -2.82 -0.86 0.08
CA HIS A 70 -2.86 -1.17 -1.34
C HIS A 70 -2.98 -2.68 -1.64
N ARG A 71 -2.91 -3.55 -0.62
CA ARG A 71 -2.95 -5.00 -0.78
C ARG A 71 -4.30 -5.56 -0.36
N ALA A 72 -4.87 -6.43 -1.18
CA ALA A 72 -6.11 -7.15 -0.89
C ALA A 72 -5.91 -8.36 0.07
N HIS A 73 -5.12 -8.17 1.13
CA HIS A 73 -4.78 -9.20 2.10
C HIS A 73 -5.91 -9.43 3.12
N SER A 74 -5.90 -10.58 3.79
CA SER A 74 -6.93 -10.92 4.77
C SER A 74 -7.04 -9.92 5.93
N SER A 75 -5.92 -9.43 6.46
CA SER A 75 -5.91 -8.41 7.51
C SER A 75 -6.39 -7.02 7.08
N VAL A 76 -6.45 -6.74 5.78
CA VAL A 76 -6.80 -5.43 5.22
C VAL A 76 -8.26 -5.38 4.80
N VAL A 77 -8.72 -6.38 4.03
CA VAL A 77 -10.07 -6.39 3.44
C VAL A 77 -10.98 -7.47 4.02
N GLY A 78 -10.42 -8.38 4.81
CA GLY A 78 -11.10 -9.60 5.26
C GLY A 78 -11.68 -9.55 6.66
N ILE A 79 -11.54 -8.45 7.39
CA ILE A 79 -12.12 -8.29 8.73
C ILE A 79 -13.57 -7.86 8.60
N ASP A 80 -14.47 -8.74 9.03
CA ASP A 80 -15.92 -8.58 8.95
C ASP A 80 -16.48 -8.16 10.31
N LEU A 81 -16.40 -6.86 10.59
CA LEU A 81 -16.94 -6.22 11.78
C LEU A 81 -17.77 -5.00 11.37
N PRO A 82 -18.85 -4.68 12.10
CA PRO A 82 -19.74 -3.58 11.74
C PRO A 82 -19.05 -2.21 11.81
N ILE A 83 -18.08 -2.06 12.74
CA ILE A 83 -17.32 -0.81 12.89
C ILE A 83 -15.89 -1.05 12.41
N ARG A 84 -15.53 -0.33 11.34
CA ARG A 84 -14.19 -0.33 10.75
C ARG A 84 -13.71 1.10 10.60
N ALA A 85 -12.57 1.43 11.18
CA ALA A 85 -12.04 2.78 11.22
C ALA A 85 -10.58 2.86 10.76
N ALA A 86 -10.20 4.02 10.22
CA ALA A 86 -8.81 4.38 10.06
C ALA A 86 -8.22 4.76 11.43
N GLY A 87 -7.04 4.23 11.75
CA GLY A 87 -6.24 4.70 12.88
C GLY A 87 -5.70 6.12 12.64
N LEU A 88 -4.92 6.64 13.59
CA LEU A 88 -4.44 8.03 13.51
C LEU A 88 -3.40 8.25 12.41
N LEU A 89 -2.51 7.28 12.18
CA LEU A 89 -1.54 7.33 11.09
C LEU A 89 -2.27 7.21 9.75
N MET A 90 -3.17 6.24 9.62
CA MET A 90 -3.99 6.08 8.41
C MET A 90 -4.81 7.34 8.11
N LYS A 91 -5.47 7.92 9.13
CA LYS A 91 -6.23 9.17 9.00
C LYS A 91 -5.35 10.30 8.49
N LYS A 92 -4.16 10.46 9.05
CA LYS A 92 -3.20 11.50 8.64
C LYS A 92 -2.83 11.33 7.16
N GLU A 93 -2.45 10.12 6.74
CA GLU A 93 -2.11 9.82 5.35
C GLU A 93 -3.27 10.14 4.41
N LEU A 94 -4.48 9.65 4.71
CA LEU A 94 -5.68 9.92 3.91
C LEU A 94 -5.98 11.42 3.79
N GLN A 95 -5.83 12.19 4.88
CA GLN A 95 -6.04 13.62 4.86
C GLN A 95 -5.03 14.37 3.99
N PHE A 96 -3.74 14.01 4.07
CA PHE A 96 -2.72 14.62 3.21
C PHE A 96 -2.96 14.29 1.74
N PHE A 97 -3.26 13.03 1.41
CA PHE A 97 -3.55 12.65 0.03
C PHE A 97 -4.83 13.27 -0.51
N ALA A 98 -5.91 13.36 0.30
CA ALA A 98 -7.15 14.02 -0.11
C ALA A 98 -6.91 15.50 -0.42
N GLN A 99 -6.18 16.22 0.45
CA GLN A 99 -5.82 17.62 0.20
C GLN A 99 -5.04 17.81 -1.10
N VAL A 100 -4.21 16.85 -1.48
CA VAL A 100 -3.39 16.94 -2.69
C VAL A 100 -4.15 16.51 -3.95
N LEU A 101 -5.05 15.53 -3.84
CA LEU A 101 -5.70 14.89 -4.99
C LEU A 101 -7.08 15.45 -5.32
N GLU A 102 -7.80 16.03 -4.35
CA GLU A 102 -9.18 16.51 -4.53
C GLU A 102 -9.22 18.04 -4.63
N GLU A 103 -8.67 18.75 -3.64
CA GLU A 103 -8.67 20.22 -3.59
C GLU A 103 -7.30 20.78 -3.21
N PRO A 104 -6.28 20.65 -4.09
CA PRO A 104 -4.94 21.16 -3.80
C PRO A 104 -4.94 22.68 -3.69
N LYS A 105 -4.30 23.19 -2.63
CA LYS A 105 -4.02 24.63 -2.51
C LYS A 105 -3.07 25.04 -3.63
N LYS A 106 -3.47 26.07 -4.37
CA LYS A 106 -2.70 26.59 -5.50
C LYS A 106 -1.73 27.71 -5.08
N PRO A 107 -0.55 27.83 -5.72
CA PRO A 107 -0.05 26.96 -6.78
C PRO A 107 0.39 25.58 -6.25
N PHE A 108 -0.02 24.52 -6.94
CA PHE A 108 0.34 23.15 -6.61
C PHE A 108 1.51 22.67 -7.49
N LEU A 109 2.65 22.42 -6.86
CA LEU A 109 3.87 21.93 -7.50
C LEU A 109 4.08 20.45 -7.19
N ALA A 110 4.21 19.61 -8.22
CA ALA A 110 4.73 18.25 -8.09
C ALA A 110 6.22 18.18 -8.41
N ILE A 111 6.99 17.50 -7.56
CA ILE A 111 8.41 17.22 -7.80
C ILE A 111 8.57 15.70 -7.94
N LEU A 112 8.84 15.25 -9.15
CA LEU A 112 8.99 13.84 -9.49
C LEU A 112 10.44 13.53 -9.83
N GLY A 113 10.92 12.40 -9.33
CA GLY A 113 12.25 11.88 -9.62
C GLY A 113 12.27 10.36 -9.61
N GLY A 114 13.35 9.81 -10.17
CA GLY A 114 13.52 8.37 -10.31
C GLY A 114 14.53 8.03 -11.40
N ALA A 115 14.77 6.74 -11.59
CA ALA A 115 15.65 6.26 -12.65
C ALA A 115 14.90 6.15 -13.99
N LYS A 116 13.73 5.52 -14.00
CA LYS A 116 12.96 5.18 -15.20
C LYS A 116 11.74 6.08 -15.37
N VAL A 117 11.45 6.45 -16.61
CA VAL A 117 10.22 7.18 -16.98
C VAL A 117 9.05 6.20 -17.03
N SER A 118 9.28 5.01 -17.58
CA SER A 118 8.28 3.94 -17.76
C SER A 118 7.52 3.61 -16.48
N ASP A 119 8.23 3.49 -15.35
CA ASP A 119 7.64 3.23 -14.02
C ASP A 119 6.76 4.37 -13.48
N LYS A 120 6.80 5.55 -14.11
CA LYS A 120 6.18 6.80 -13.63
C LYS A 120 5.16 7.40 -14.59
N ILE A 121 4.93 6.81 -15.77
CA ILE A 121 4.01 7.33 -16.78
C ILE A 121 2.62 7.59 -16.18
N GLN A 122 2.01 6.56 -15.57
CA GLN A 122 0.68 6.69 -14.97
C GLN A 122 0.62 7.74 -13.86
N LEU A 123 1.69 7.90 -13.09
CA LEU A 123 1.76 8.90 -12.03
C LEU A 123 1.83 10.32 -12.61
N ILE A 124 2.64 10.53 -13.65
CA ILE A 124 2.74 11.82 -14.36
C ILE A 124 1.37 12.16 -14.95
N GLU A 125 0.76 11.24 -15.70
CA GLU A 125 -0.56 11.43 -16.33
C GLU A 125 -1.63 11.83 -15.32
N ASN A 126 -1.73 11.10 -14.20
CA ASN A 126 -2.71 11.41 -13.16
C ASN A 126 -2.48 12.76 -12.44
N LEU A 127 -1.24 13.26 -12.44
CA LEU A 127 -0.90 14.54 -11.81
C LEU A 127 -0.97 15.74 -12.76
N MET A 128 -0.83 15.53 -14.07
CA MET A 128 -0.84 16.62 -15.07
C MET A 128 -2.11 17.47 -14.99
N ASP A 129 -3.26 16.86 -14.71
CA ASP A 129 -4.54 17.58 -14.63
C ASP A 129 -4.74 18.33 -13.30
N LYS A 130 -3.84 18.13 -12.32
CA LYS A 130 -4.00 18.62 -10.95
C LYS A 130 -2.99 19.71 -10.59
N VAL A 131 -1.76 19.61 -11.11
CA VAL A 131 -0.64 20.48 -10.73
C VAL A 131 -0.59 21.74 -11.59
N ASP A 132 -0.20 22.87 -11.01
CA ASP A 132 0.08 24.10 -11.75
C ASP A 132 1.52 24.10 -12.30
N ALA A 133 2.41 23.31 -11.69
CA ALA A 133 3.78 23.10 -12.16
C ALA A 133 4.28 21.69 -11.82
N MET A 134 5.19 21.17 -12.63
CA MET A 134 5.85 19.88 -12.40
C MET A 134 7.35 19.99 -12.65
N ILE A 135 8.15 19.56 -11.69
CA ILE A 135 9.61 19.41 -11.83
C ILE A 135 9.91 17.93 -12.03
N ILE A 136 10.61 17.61 -13.13
CA ILE A 136 11.14 16.27 -13.40
C ILE A 136 12.65 16.28 -13.15
N GLY A 137 13.10 15.48 -12.20
CA GLY A 137 14.51 15.32 -11.82
C GLY A 137 14.98 13.87 -11.83
N GLY A 138 16.22 13.65 -11.39
CA GLY A 138 16.83 12.31 -11.35
C GLY A 138 17.22 11.77 -12.73
N GLY A 139 17.43 10.45 -12.82
CA GLY A 139 17.86 9.78 -14.06
C GLY A 139 16.85 9.92 -15.20
N MET A 140 15.55 9.92 -14.88
CA MET A 140 14.49 10.06 -15.87
C MET A 140 14.52 11.40 -16.62
N ALA A 141 15.09 12.46 -16.03
CA ALA A 141 15.21 13.76 -16.68
C ALA A 141 16.08 13.72 -17.95
N PHE A 142 17.06 12.81 -18.02
CA PHE A 142 17.92 12.64 -19.20
C PHE A 142 17.14 12.08 -20.39
N THR A 143 16.17 11.18 -20.17
CA THR A 143 15.26 10.72 -21.22
C THR A 143 14.49 11.91 -21.81
N PHE A 144 13.88 12.76 -20.98
CA PHE A 144 13.17 13.95 -21.47
C PHE A 144 14.10 14.91 -22.24
N LYS A 145 15.27 15.26 -21.67
CA LYS A 145 16.23 16.18 -22.30
C LYS A 145 16.80 15.65 -23.62
N LYS A 146 17.07 14.35 -23.71
CA LYS A 146 17.52 13.73 -24.96
C LYS A 146 16.41 13.70 -26.00
N THR A 147 15.20 13.32 -25.62
CA THR A 147 14.09 13.15 -26.58
C THR A 147 13.53 14.48 -27.08
N LEU A 148 13.38 15.48 -26.21
CA LEU A 148 12.76 16.77 -26.55
C LEU A 148 13.76 17.79 -27.12
N GLU A 149 14.98 17.82 -26.58
CA GLU A 149 15.97 18.86 -26.87
C GLU A 149 17.23 18.31 -27.58
N ASN A 150 17.29 17.00 -27.86
CA ASN A 150 18.44 16.32 -28.45
C ASN A 150 19.76 16.54 -27.68
N VAL A 151 19.66 16.68 -26.35
CA VAL A 151 20.82 16.88 -25.48
C VAL A 151 21.71 15.64 -25.48
N LYS A 152 23.04 15.84 -25.60
CA LYS A 152 24.02 14.76 -25.42
C LYS A 152 24.10 14.37 -23.95
N ILE A 153 23.67 13.16 -23.62
CA ILE A 153 23.59 12.66 -22.24
C ILE A 153 24.76 11.76 -21.81
N GLY A 154 25.72 11.47 -22.71
CA GLY A 154 26.83 10.56 -22.41
C GLY A 154 26.35 9.17 -21.97
N ASN A 155 26.88 8.69 -20.84
CA ASN A 155 26.50 7.42 -20.22
C ASN A 155 25.39 7.55 -19.17
N SER A 156 24.71 8.70 -19.10
CA SER A 156 23.54 8.85 -18.23
C SER A 156 22.44 7.86 -18.60
N PHE A 157 21.63 7.50 -17.61
CA PHE A 157 20.52 6.58 -17.79
C PHE A 157 19.56 7.07 -18.89
N PHE A 158 19.16 6.18 -19.78
CA PHE A 158 18.22 6.46 -20.85
C PHE A 158 17.19 5.33 -20.93
N ASP A 159 15.97 5.66 -20.53
CA ASP A 159 14.80 4.80 -20.73
C ASP A 159 14.38 4.85 -22.20
N LYS A 160 14.42 3.71 -22.89
CA LYS A 160 14.12 3.59 -24.33
C LYS A 160 12.66 3.21 -24.60
N ASP A 161 12.03 2.60 -23.60
CA ASP A 161 10.63 2.15 -23.63
C ASP A 161 9.71 3.34 -23.34
#